data_AF-A0A166RR37-F1
#
_entry.id   AF-A0A166RR37-F1
#
_cell.length_a   1.000
_cell.length_b   1.000
_cell.length_c   1.000
_cell.angle_alpha   90.00
_cell.angle_beta   90.00
_cell.angle_gamma   90.00
#
_symmetry.space_group_name_H-M   'P 1'
#
loop_
_entity.id
_entity.type
_entity.pdbx_description
1 polymer ?
#
loop_
_entity_poly.entity_id
_entity_poly.type
_entity_poly.pdbx_seq_one_letter_code
_entity_poly.pdbx_strand_id
1 'polypeptide(L)'
;MNKKSAKSVFKAALMTVVLTTALSVGSVKAAQGQPTRVSGDNRYATVAKVATTNWTTSDNVVLVSGEGYADALVASAAAEKYLAPLVLIDKDD
;
A
#
# COMPACT_ATOMS: atom_id res chain seq x y z
N MET A 1 -44.45 -7.84 37.70
CA MET A 1 -43.66 -7.51 36.50
C MET A 1 -44.52 -6.67 35.54
N ASN A 2 -44.14 -5.41 35.26
CA ASN A 2 -44.99 -4.46 34.54
C ASN A 2 -44.86 -4.65 33.01
N LYS A 3 -45.98 -4.80 32.28
CA LYS A 3 -46.04 -5.05 30.83
C LYS A 3 -45.24 -4.02 30.00
N LYS A 4 -45.01 -2.82 30.53
CA LYS A 4 -44.17 -1.77 29.90
C LYS A 4 -42.67 -2.10 29.92
N SER A 5 -42.15 -2.69 31.00
CA SER A 5 -40.74 -3.06 31.14
C SER A 5 -40.36 -4.22 30.22
N ALA A 6 -41.23 -5.24 30.10
CA ALA A 6 -41.01 -6.38 29.21
C ALA A 6 -40.91 -5.97 27.72
N LYS A 7 -41.72 -5.01 27.26
CA LYS A 7 -41.68 -4.47 25.89
C LYS A 7 -40.40 -3.68 25.60
N SER A 8 -39.86 -2.98 26.60
CA SER A 8 -38.61 -2.20 26.47
C SER A 8 -37.40 -3.11 26.31
N VAL A 9 -37.33 -4.19 27.12
CA VAL A 9 -36.24 -5.18 27.05
C VAL A 9 -36.27 -5.93 25.71
N PHE A 10 -37.46 -6.30 25.23
CA PHE A 10 -37.60 -6.96 23.94
C PHE A 10 -37.14 -6.08 22.77
N LYS A 11 -37.42 -4.77 22.79
CA LYS A 11 -36.94 -3.82 21.77
C LYS A 11 -35.42 -3.63 21.81
N ALA A 12 -34.83 -3.58 23.00
CA ALA A 12 -33.38 -3.46 23.15
C ALA A 12 -32.66 -4.72 22.64
N ALA A 13 -33.19 -5.92 22.95
CA ALA A 13 -32.68 -7.18 22.44
C ALA A 13 -32.82 -7.30 20.91
N LEU A 14 -33.91 -6.77 20.33
CA LEU A 14 -34.09 -6.75 18.88
C LEU A 14 -33.09 -5.79 18.21
N MET A 15 -32.87 -4.61 18.79
CA MET A 15 -31.90 -3.63 18.30
C MET A 15 -30.46 -4.15 18.36
N THR A 16 -30.07 -4.89 19.40
CA THR A 16 -28.71 -5.44 19.50
C THR A 16 -28.48 -6.57 18.50
N VAL A 17 -29.46 -7.43 18.24
CA VAL A 17 -29.36 -8.49 17.21
C VAL A 17 -29.28 -7.90 15.79
N VAL A 18 -30.02 -6.82 15.52
CA VAL A 18 -29.92 -6.11 14.24
C VAL A 18 -28.56 -5.43 14.08
N LEU A 19 -28.04 -4.82 15.14
CA LEU A 19 -26.74 -4.16 15.08
C LEU A 19 -25.57 -5.14 14.92
N THR A 20 -25.62 -6.33 15.53
CA THR A 20 -24.57 -7.35 15.38
C THR A 20 -24.60 -8.04 14.02
N THR A 21 -25.77 -8.17 13.40
CA THR A 21 -25.91 -8.74 12.04
C THR A 21 -25.55 -7.74 10.94
N ALA A 22 -25.73 -6.44 11.20
CA ALA A 22 -25.35 -5.37 10.26
C ALA A 22 -23.83 -5.13 10.18
N LEU A 23 -23.06 -5.53 11.20
CA LEU A 23 -21.60 -5.48 11.19
C LEU A 23 -21.04 -6.69 10.43
N SER A 24 -21.31 -6.79 9.14
CA SER A 24 -20.62 -7.75 8.28
C SER A 24 -19.19 -7.24 8.03
N VAL A 25 -18.22 -7.82 8.75
CA VAL A 25 -16.81 -7.70 8.40
C VAL A 25 -16.58 -8.52 7.12
N GLY A 26 -16.87 -7.92 5.98
CA GLY A 26 -16.68 -8.57 4.68
C GLY A 26 -15.22 -8.95 4.48
N SER A 27 -14.97 -10.20 4.08
CA SER A 27 -13.63 -10.64 3.69
C SER A 27 -13.17 -9.84 2.47
N VAL A 28 -12.14 -9.01 2.62
CA VAL A 28 -11.52 -8.32 1.49
C VAL A 28 -10.84 -9.35 0.60
N LYS A 29 -11.27 -9.42 -0.66
CA LYS A 29 -10.70 -10.33 -1.65
C LYS A 29 -9.42 -9.69 -2.20
N ALA A 30 -8.27 -10.35 -2.00
CA ALA A 30 -7.04 -9.94 -2.65
C ALA A 30 -7.16 -10.10 -4.18
N ALA A 31 -6.35 -9.32 -4.92
CA ALA A 31 -6.21 -9.49 -6.36
C ALA A 31 -5.77 -10.93 -6.70
N GLN A 32 -6.27 -11.45 -7.82
CA GLN A 32 -5.90 -12.78 -8.29
C GLN A 32 -4.46 -12.76 -8.82
N GLY A 33 -3.59 -13.63 -8.29
CA GLY A 33 -2.20 -13.77 -8.74
C GLY A 33 -1.24 -14.21 -7.63
N GLN A 34 -0.08 -14.75 -8.01
CA GLN A 34 1.04 -14.94 -7.09
C GLN A 34 1.93 -13.69 -7.15
N PRO A 35 2.03 -12.89 -6.07
CA PRO A 35 2.86 -11.70 -6.09
C PRO A 35 4.34 -12.09 -6.18
N THR A 36 5.06 -11.50 -7.13
CA THR A 36 6.52 -11.62 -7.19
C THR A 36 7.13 -10.54 -6.33
N ARG A 37 7.95 -10.93 -5.36
CA ARG A 37 8.71 -9.99 -4.52
C ARG A 37 9.96 -9.51 -5.26
N VAL A 38 10.10 -8.20 -5.38
CA VAL A 38 11.35 -7.55 -5.79
C VAL A 38 11.97 -6.90 -4.55
N SER A 39 13.12 -7.39 -4.10
CA SER A 39 13.81 -6.87 -2.90
C SER A 39 15.31 -7.13 -2.95
N GLY A 40 16.09 -6.27 -2.31
CA GLY A 40 17.52 -6.43 -2.06
C GLY A 40 17.87 -6.22 -0.58
N ASP A 41 19.15 -6.34 -0.25
CA ASP A 41 19.63 -6.32 1.14
C ASP A 41 19.54 -4.93 1.79
N ASN A 42 19.48 -3.88 0.97
CA ASN A 42 19.30 -2.50 1.40
C ASN A 42 18.44 -1.72 0.38
N ARG A 43 18.22 -0.43 0.64
CA ARG A 43 17.42 0.44 -0.23
C ARG A 43 18.02 0.58 -1.62
N TYR A 44 19.34 0.69 -1.73
CA TYR A 44 20.08 0.80 -2.99
C TYR A 44 19.91 -0.46 -3.85
N ALA A 45 20.12 -1.64 -3.27
CA ALA A 45 19.97 -2.94 -3.92
C ALA A 45 18.52 -3.23 -4.33
N THR A 46 17.55 -2.80 -3.51
CA THR A 46 16.12 -2.93 -3.85
C THR A 46 15.76 -2.09 -5.07
N VAL A 47 16.18 -0.82 -5.09
CA VAL A 47 15.89 0.08 -6.22
C VAL A 47 16.63 -0.37 -7.49
N ALA A 48 17.88 -0.82 -7.39
CA ALA A 48 18.60 -1.40 -8.52
C ALA A 48 17.89 -2.64 -9.12
N LYS A 49 17.33 -3.50 -8.26
CA LYS A 49 16.50 -4.63 -8.72
C LYS A 49 15.20 -4.16 -9.38
N VAL A 50 14.54 -3.14 -8.84
CA VAL A 50 13.32 -2.57 -9.46
C VAL A 50 13.63 -1.97 -10.83
N ALA A 51 14.74 -1.24 -10.96
CA ALA A 51 15.19 -0.67 -12.22
C ALA A 51 15.47 -1.78 -13.26
N THR A 52 16.23 -2.82 -12.89
CA THR A 52 16.58 -3.91 -13.81
C THR A 52 15.44 -4.90 -14.09
N THR A 53 14.43 -5.00 -13.22
CA THR A 53 13.25 -5.85 -13.45
C THR A 53 12.30 -5.24 -14.48
N ASN A 54 12.17 -3.92 -14.47
CA ASN A 54 11.17 -3.21 -15.28
C ASN A 54 11.79 -2.55 -16.53
N TRP A 55 13.11 -2.36 -16.57
CA TRP A 55 13.83 -1.76 -17.70
C TRP A 55 14.99 -2.65 -18.14
N THR A 56 15.00 -3.01 -19.43
CA THR A 56 16.16 -3.65 -20.08
C THR A 56 17.09 -2.61 -20.72
N THR A 57 16.52 -1.50 -21.18
CA THR A 57 17.20 -0.34 -21.76
C THR A 57 16.43 0.93 -21.37
N SER A 58 17.12 2.06 -21.31
CA SER A 58 16.50 3.38 -21.17
C SER A 58 17.46 4.45 -21.66
N ASP A 59 16.92 5.47 -22.33
CA ASP A 59 17.71 6.63 -22.78
C ASP A 59 17.99 7.63 -21.65
N ASN A 60 17.21 7.55 -20.57
CA ASN A 60 17.26 8.49 -19.45
C ASN A 60 17.39 7.72 -18.13
N VAL A 61 17.97 8.34 -17.11
CA VAL A 61 17.96 7.84 -15.74
C VAL A 61 17.75 9.00 -14.77
N VAL A 62 16.92 8.80 -13.76
CA VAL A 62 16.73 9.78 -12.69
C VAL A 62 17.55 9.35 -11.48
N LEU A 63 18.57 10.14 -11.16
CA LEU A 63 19.42 9.94 -9.98
C LEU A 63 18.84 10.71 -8.80
N VAL A 64 18.73 10.04 -7.65
CA VAL A 64 18.21 10.64 -6.42
C VAL A 64 19.08 10.23 -5.24
N SER A 65 19.29 11.14 -4.29
CA SER A 65 20.01 10.78 -3.05
C SER A 65 19.28 9.66 -2.28
N GLY A 66 20.03 8.66 -1.84
CA GLY A 66 19.54 7.59 -0.97
C GLY A 66 19.45 7.95 0.52
N GLU A 67 19.96 9.12 0.91
CA GLU A 67 20.03 9.59 2.30
C GLU A 67 18.67 10.03 2.84
N GLY A 68 17.73 10.38 1.96
CA GLY A 68 16.37 10.80 2.31
C GLY A 68 15.33 10.31 1.31
N TYR A 69 14.04 10.46 1.65
CA TYR A 69 12.93 10.01 0.78
C TYR A 69 12.20 11.14 0.05
N ALA A 70 12.36 12.39 0.50
CA ALA A 70 11.58 13.53 -0.02
C ALA A 70 11.86 13.79 -1.50
N ASP A 71 13.13 13.76 -1.90
CA ASP A 71 13.53 13.94 -3.30
C ASP A 71 13.01 12.80 -4.17
N ALA A 72 13.07 11.55 -3.69
CA ALA A 72 12.58 10.39 -4.43
C ALA A 72 11.07 10.45 -4.65
N LEU A 73 10.33 10.93 -3.64
CA LEU A 73 8.89 11.10 -3.71
C LEU A 73 8.49 12.07 -4.83
N VAL A 74 9.11 13.25 -4.89
CA VAL A 74 8.79 14.25 -5.92
C VAL A 74 9.38 13.90 -7.29
N ALA A 75 10.55 13.25 -7.33
CA ALA A 75 11.21 12.85 -8.57
C ALA A 75 10.48 11.70 -9.29
N SER A 76 9.62 10.94 -8.60
CA SER A 76 8.83 9.86 -9.21
C SER A 76 8.00 10.33 -10.41
N ALA A 77 7.37 11.50 -10.31
CA ALA A 77 6.61 12.09 -11.41
C ALA A 77 7.50 12.50 -12.61
N ALA A 78 8.73 12.94 -12.35
CA ALA A 78 9.70 13.24 -13.39
C ALA A 78 10.20 11.96 -14.08
N ALA A 79 10.48 10.90 -13.31
CA ALA A 79 10.87 9.59 -13.84
C ALA A 79 9.79 9.01 -14.76
N GLU A 80 8.51 9.12 -14.39
CA GLU A 80 7.39 8.74 -15.24
C GLU A 80 7.36 9.57 -16.54
N LYS A 81 7.47 10.90 -16.43
CA LYS A 81 7.46 11.80 -17.61
C LYS A 81 8.55 11.47 -18.62
N TYR A 82 9.73 11.07 -18.16
CA TYR A 82 10.88 10.75 -19.01
C TYR A 82 11.03 9.25 -19.32
N LEU A 83 10.07 8.41 -18.92
CA LEU A 83 10.12 6.95 -19.06
C LEU A 83 11.44 6.34 -18.55
N ALA A 84 11.94 6.89 -17.46
CA ALA A 84 13.26 6.61 -16.93
C ALA A 84 13.19 5.75 -15.66
N PRO A 85 14.11 4.78 -15.47
CA PRO A 85 14.34 4.21 -14.16
C PRO A 85 14.81 5.30 -13.18
N LEU A 86 14.32 5.20 -11.94
CA LEU A 86 14.81 5.98 -10.81
C LEU A 86 15.78 5.11 -10.01
N VAL A 87 16.97 5.62 -9.73
CA VAL A 87 17.98 4.95 -8.89
C VAL A 87 18.40 5.83 -7.72
N LEU A 88 18.77 5.18 -6.62
CA LEU A 88 19.31 5.84 -5.44
C LEU A 88 20.83 5.85 -5.51
N ILE A 89 21.45 6.97 -5.16
CA ILE A 89 22.91 7.13 -5.04
C ILE A 89 23.29 7.51 -3.60
N ASP A 90 24.36 6.94 -3.09
CA ASP A 90 24.96 7.39 -1.83
C ASP A 90 25.79 8.66 -2.11
N LYS A 91 26.12 9.42 -1.07
CA LYS A 91 26.97 10.62 -1.14
C LYS A 91 28.38 10.31 -1.63
N ASP A 92 28.86 9.09 -1.40
CA ASP A 92 30.24 8.67 -1.64
C ASP A 92 30.41 7.74 -2.86
N ASP A 93 29.31 7.47 -3.59
CA ASP A 93 29.33 6.82 -4.90
C ASP A 93 29.60 7.84 -6.03
#